data_AF-A0A6F8ZFE8-F1
#
_entry.id   AF-A0A6F8ZFE8-F1
#
_cell.length_a   1.000
_cell.length_b   1.000
_cell.length_c   1.000
_cell.angle_alpha   90.00
_cell.angle_beta   90.00
_cell.angle_gamma   90.00
#
_symmetry.space_group_name_H-M   'P 1'
#
loop_
_entity.id
_entity.type
_entity.pdbx_description
1 polymer ?
#
loop_
_entity_poly.entity_id
_entity_poly.type
_entity_poly.pdbx_seq_one_letter_code
_entity_poly.pdbx_strand_id
1 'polypeptide(L)'
;MAAIATMREEGMAAEGTATAVRTLLVLPGDGIGPEVTAAALGVLEAALRGVPGRLEVRERAIGGRSLDETGSSLTEETLADAVATGTVLLGAVGGPRWDNAADRPEAGLLRLRQGMGVYANLRPFRILPGLEEASPLRPERARDINGVIVRELTGGLYFGQPRGRSVTPEGEPEAVDTLRYRRSEIERLAAVGFSLAQQSGQPLTSVDKANVLESGRLWRETVTAMATRWPGVTVEHRYVDAAAMELVLRPQRYRVVITENVFGDILSDLTGGVVGSLGVLPSASLSGWGRGHRGLYEPIHGSAPDIAGQDKADPIGAILSTALLCRYSWELPEVAARIEAAVDRVLAEGLRTADLPGGSRVVGCREFGRRVEDALA
;
A
#
# COMPACT_ATOMS: atom_id res chain seq x y z
N MET A 1 41.04 35.22 -39.26
CA MET A 1 40.47 34.68 -37.99
C MET A 1 39.01 35.09 -37.91
N ALA A 2 38.17 34.97 -38.95
CA ALA A 2 37.67 33.76 -39.61
C ALA A 2 36.95 32.80 -38.64
N ALA A 3 35.61 32.87 -38.69
CA ALA A 3 34.59 31.87 -38.39
C ALA A 3 34.53 31.28 -36.96
N ILE A 4 33.45 31.59 -36.24
CA ILE A 4 32.50 30.68 -35.56
C ILE A 4 31.50 31.60 -34.83
N ALA A 5 30.51 32.11 -35.57
CA ALA A 5 29.42 32.91 -35.01
C ALA A 5 28.18 32.86 -35.93
N THR A 6 27.77 31.66 -36.32
CA THR A 6 26.44 31.36 -36.90
C THR A 6 26.40 29.86 -37.12
N MET A 7 25.63 29.13 -36.31
CA MET A 7 25.04 27.80 -36.58
C MET A 7 24.57 27.16 -35.26
N ARG A 8 23.60 27.79 -34.57
CA ARG A 8 22.83 27.09 -33.52
C ARG A 8 21.45 27.69 -33.21
N GLU A 9 20.79 28.27 -34.21
CA GLU A 9 19.38 28.72 -34.09
C GLU A 9 18.40 28.02 -35.04
N GLU A 10 18.82 27.02 -35.81
CA GLU A 10 17.91 26.26 -36.67
C GLU A 10 17.99 24.76 -36.30
N GLY A 11 17.12 24.37 -35.36
CA GLY A 11 17.01 22.98 -34.90
C GLY A 11 16.02 22.72 -33.78
N MET A 12 15.19 23.72 -33.41
CA MET A 12 14.03 23.53 -32.51
C MET A 12 12.74 23.63 -33.32
N ALA A 13 12.57 22.72 -34.28
CA ALA A 13 11.30 22.48 -34.92
C ALA A 13 10.95 20.99 -34.78
N ALA A 14 9.94 20.73 -33.96
CA ALA A 14 9.10 19.55 -33.96
C ALA A 14 9.79 18.19 -33.71
N GLU A 15 10.31 17.96 -32.51
CA GLU A 15 10.14 16.64 -31.91
C GLU A 15 8.67 16.53 -31.49
N GLY A 16 7.89 15.76 -32.25
CA GLY A 16 6.49 15.49 -31.94
C GLY A 16 6.37 15.03 -30.49
N THR A 17 5.57 15.75 -29.70
CA THR A 17 5.23 15.41 -28.33
C THR A 17 4.47 14.10 -28.33
N ALA A 18 5.19 12.97 -28.27
CA ALA A 18 4.60 11.70 -27.90
C ALA A 18 3.89 11.93 -26.56
N THR A 19 2.55 11.94 -26.61
CA THR A 19 1.73 12.17 -25.42
C THR A 19 2.08 11.09 -24.41
N ALA A 20 2.61 11.48 -23.25
CA ALA A 20 3.06 10.54 -22.22
C ALA A 20 1.93 9.55 -21.90
N VAL A 21 2.17 8.26 -22.11
CA VAL A 21 1.18 7.20 -21.87
C VAL A 21 1.40 6.66 -20.47
N ARG A 22 0.38 6.76 -19.62
CA ARG A 22 0.37 6.13 -18.30
C ARG A 22 -0.44 4.85 -18.43
N THR A 23 0.23 3.71 -18.29
CA THR A 23 -0.45 2.40 -18.33
C THR A 23 -0.75 1.96 -16.90
N LEU A 24 -1.97 1.50 -16.66
CA LEU A 24 -2.40 0.95 -15.39
C LEU A 24 -2.99 -0.43 -15.62
N LEU A 25 -2.47 -1.43 -14.89
CA LEU A 25 -3.10 -2.74 -14.81
C LEU A 25 -4.02 -2.76 -13.59
N VAL A 26 -5.31 -2.98 -13.80
CA VAL A 26 -6.30 -3.14 -12.75
C VAL A 26 -6.54 -4.62 -12.53
N LEU A 27 -6.45 -5.04 -11.27
CA LEU A 27 -6.72 -6.39 -10.78
C LEU A 27 -7.86 -6.31 -9.77
N PRO A 28 -9.14 -6.29 -10.21
CA PRO A 28 -10.28 -6.07 -9.31
C PRO A 28 -10.37 -7.14 -8.22
N GLY A 29 -10.08 -8.39 -8.58
CA GLY A 29 -10.10 -9.54 -7.69
C GLY A 29 -11.52 -9.92 -7.24
N ASP A 30 -11.69 -10.15 -5.94
CA ASP A 30 -12.82 -10.84 -5.33
C ASP A 30 -13.67 -9.93 -4.42
N GLY A 31 -14.90 -10.37 -4.14
CA GLY A 31 -15.81 -9.71 -3.19
C GLY A 31 -16.12 -8.26 -3.57
N ILE A 32 -15.84 -7.30 -2.68
CA ILE A 32 -16.02 -5.86 -2.93
C ILE A 32 -14.95 -5.25 -3.84
N GLY A 33 -13.88 -5.99 -4.16
CA GLY A 33 -12.75 -5.52 -4.97
C GLY A 33 -13.17 -4.83 -6.28
N PRO A 34 -14.06 -5.42 -7.10
CA PRO A 34 -14.63 -4.76 -8.28
C PRO A 34 -15.36 -3.45 -8.02
N GLU A 35 -16.11 -3.32 -6.92
CA GLU A 35 -16.84 -2.09 -6.60
C GLU A 35 -15.89 -0.95 -6.24
N VAL A 36 -14.93 -1.22 -5.34
CA VAL A 36 -14.01 -0.19 -4.86
C VAL A 36 -12.98 0.23 -5.91
N THR A 37 -12.53 -0.70 -6.76
CA THR A 37 -11.60 -0.38 -7.86
C THR A 37 -12.27 0.42 -8.96
N ALA A 38 -13.55 0.16 -9.27
CA ALA A 38 -14.31 0.97 -10.21
C ALA A 38 -14.46 2.42 -9.72
N ALA A 39 -14.80 2.62 -8.43
CA ALA A 39 -14.88 3.94 -7.83
C ALA A 39 -13.51 4.66 -7.83
N ALA A 40 -12.45 3.94 -7.46
CA ALA A 40 -11.09 4.49 -7.47
C ALA A 40 -10.62 4.90 -8.88
N LEU A 41 -10.96 4.11 -9.90
CA LEU A 41 -10.61 4.43 -11.29
C LEU A 41 -11.34 5.68 -11.79
N GLY A 42 -12.64 5.82 -11.49
CA GLY A 42 -13.40 7.03 -11.84
C GLY A 42 -12.80 8.30 -11.23
N VAL A 43 -12.44 8.25 -9.95
CA VAL A 43 -11.75 9.36 -9.26
C VAL A 43 -10.38 9.65 -9.86
N LEU A 44 -9.60 8.62 -10.19
CA LEU A 44 -8.29 8.78 -10.83
C LEU A 44 -8.40 9.45 -12.20
N GLU A 45 -9.34 9.02 -13.03
CA GLU A 45 -9.63 9.62 -14.33
C GLU A 45 -10.04 11.08 -14.21
N ALA A 46 -10.94 11.40 -13.26
CA ALA A 46 -11.34 12.77 -12.97
C ALA A 46 -10.16 13.65 -12.52
N ALA A 47 -9.29 13.12 -11.65
CA ALA A 47 -8.13 13.84 -11.13
C ALA A 47 -7.08 14.14 -12.23
N LEU A 48 -6.96 13.25 -13.22
CA LEU A 48 -6.05 13.41 -14.36
C LEU A 48 -6.58 14.36 -15.44
N ARG A 49 -7.83 14.84 -15.38
CA ARG A 49 -8.34 15.84 -16.35
C ARG A 49 -7.45 17.10 -16.32
N GLY A 50 -6.99 17.51 -17.50
CA GLY A 50 -6.08 18.65 -17.65
C GLY A 50 -4.60 18.34 -17.37
N VAL A 51 -4.26 17.12 -16.93
CA VAL A 51 -2.88 16.67 -16.76
C VAL A 51 -2.36 16.11 -18.10
N PRO A 52 -1.20 16.56 -18.61
CA PRO A 52 -0.65 16.05 -19.87
C PRO A 52 -0.44 14.53 -19.84
N GLY A 53 -0.82 13.87 -20.93
CA GLY A 53 -0.71 12.42 -21.10
C GLY A 53 -2.06 11.74 -21.29
N ARG A 54 -2.05 10.45 -21.61
CA ARG A 54 -3.25 9.60 -21.66
C ARG A 54 -3.15 8.47 -20.66
N LEU A 55 -4.28 8.08 -20.07
CA LEU A 55 -4.39 6.89 -19.25
C LEU A 55 -4.81 5.71 -20.14
N GLU A 56 -4.03 4.64 -20.13
CA GLU A 56 -4.39 3.35 -20.73
C GLU A 56 -4.62 2.35 -19.61
N VAL A 57 -5.84 1.82 -19.51
CA VAL A 57 -6.22 0.86 -18.48
C VAL A 57 -6.33 -0.52 -19.10
N ARG A 58 -5.75 -1.52 -18.44
CA ARG A 58 -5.93 -2.94 -18.75
C ARG A 58 -6.49 -3.62 -17.53
N GLU A 59 -7.36 -4.62 -17.71
CA GLU A 59 -7.88 -5.43 -16.63
C GLU A 59 -7.44 -6.88 -16.79
N ARG A 60 -7.08 -7.53 -15.68
CA ARG A 60 -6.85 -8.98 -15.62
C ARG A 60 -7.49 -9.57 -14.36
N ALA A 61 -7.81 -10.86 -14.42
CA ALA A 61 -8.26 -11.61 -13.25
C ALA A 61 -7.10 -12.00 -12.33
N ILE A 62 -7.39 -12.00 -11.03
CA ILE A 62 -6.56 -12.53 -9.95
C ILE A 62 -7.47 -13.15 -8.89
N GLY A 63 -6.93 -13.98 -8.01
CA GLY A 63 -7.64 -14.49 -6.84
C GLY A 63 -8.68 -15.55 -7.19
N GLY A 64 -9.79 -15.53 -6.46
CA GLY A 64 -10.95 -16.41 -6.63
C GLY A 64 -11.55 -16.32 -8.03
N ARG A 65 -11.68 -15.11 -8.59
CA ARG A 65 -12.12 -14.90 -9.97
C ARG A 65 -11.22 -15.63 -10.97
N SER A 66 -9.89 -15.50 -10.81
CA SER A 66 -8.93 -16.20 -11.69
C SER A 66 -9.00 -17.72 -11.51
N LEU A 67 -9.20 -18.20 -10.28
CA LEU A 67 -9.39 -19.64 -10.02
C LEU A 67 -10.64 -20.19 -10.73
N ASP A 68 -11.75 -19.47 -10.64
CA ASP A 68 -13.00 -19.87 -11.28
C ASP A 68 -12.88 -19.90 -12.81
N GLU A 69 -12.14 -18.94 -13.39
CA GLU A 69 -11.97 -18.81 -14.84
C GLU A 69 -10.90 -19.76 -15.42
N THR A 70 -9.81 -20.01 -14.68
CA THR A 70 -8.58 -20.63 -15.23
C THR A 70 -8.01 -21.77 -14.39
N GLY A 71 -8.48 -21.98 -13.18
CA GLY A 71 -7.92 -22.95 -12.23
C GLY A 71 -6.63 -22.49 -11.53
N SER A 72 -6.18 -21.24 -11.71
CA SER A 72 -5.02 -20.66 -11.02
C SER A 72 -5.40 -19.33 -10.36
N SER A 73 -4.92 -19.09 -9.13
CA SER A 73 -5.12 -17.82 -8.41
C SER A 73 -4.35 -16.65 -9.02
N LEU A 74 -3.28 -16.95 -9.76
CA LEU A 74 -2.51 -16.01 -10.56
C LEU A 74 -1.94 -16.74 -11.78
N THR A 75 -2.36 -16.34 -12.97
CA THR A 75 -1.79 -16.85 -14.23
C THR A 75 -0.43 -16.21 -14.51
N GLU A 76 0.43 -16.93 -15.25
CA GLU A 76 1.72 -16.38 -15.70
C GLU A 76 1.53 -15.19 -16.66
N GLU A 77 0.44 -15.17 -17.44
CA GLU A 77 0.09 -14.02 -18.29
C GLU A 77 -0.24 -12.78 -17.45
N THR A 78 -1.10 -12.91 -16.42
CA THR A 78 -1.41 -11.80 -15.51
C THR A 78 -0.15 -11.27 -14.84
N LEU A 79 0.74 -12.16 -14.39
CA LEU A 79 2.00 -11.76 -13.76
C LEU A 79 2.93 -11.04 -14.75
N ALA A 80 3.06 -11.56 -15.97
CA ALA A 80 3.86 -10.92 -17.01
C ALA A 80 3.36 -9.51 -17.35
N ASP A 81 2.03 -9.34 -17.47
CA ASP A 81 1.40 -8.04 -17.68
C ASP A 81 1.64 -7.08 -16.51
N ALA A 82 1.58 -7.57 -15.26
CA ALA A 82 1.86 -6.77 -14.08
C ALA A 82 3.31 -6.27 -14.06
N VAL A 83 4.27 -7.14 -14.38
CA VAL A 83 5.70 -6.80 -14.46
C VAL A 83 5.97 -5.84 -15.62
N ALA A 84 5.37 -6.07 -16.78
CA ALA A 84 5.55 -5.23 -17.97
C ALA A 84 4.92 -3.85 -17.81
N THR A 85 3.74 -3.77 -17.19
CA THR A 85 3.05 -2.50 -16.92
C THR A 85 3.76 -1.70 -15.83
N GLY A 86 4.25 -2.39 -14.79
CA GLY A 86 4.97 -1.77 -13.68
C GLY A 86 4.12 -0.98 -12.69
N THR A 87 2.88 -0.62 -13.03
CA THR A 87 1.92 0.04 -12.13
C THR A 87 0.62 -0.77 -12.09
N VAL A 88 0.27 -1.25 -10.90
CA VAL A 88 -0.90 -2.11 -10.67
C VAL A 88 -1.83 -1.51 -9.62
N LEU A 89 -3.13 -1.44 -9.89
CA LEU A 89 -4.17 -1.18 -8.91
C LEU A 89 -4.91 -2.49 -8.62
N LEU A 90 -4.91 -2.93 -7.37
CA LEU A 90 -5.58 -4.16 -6.93
C LEU A 90 -6.74 -3.82 -5.98
N GLY A 91 -7.85 -4.56 -6.12
CA GLY A 91 -9.02 -4.42 -5.25
C GLY A 91 -8.88 -5.22 -3.97
N ALA A 92 -9.28 -6.49 -4.00
CA ALA A 92 -9.10 -7.42 -2.90
C ALA A 92 -9.03 -8.86 -3.43
N VAL A 93 -8.48 -9.79 -2.67
CA VAL A 93 -8.52 -11.22 -2.99
C VAL A 93 -9.02 -12.03 -1.82
N GLY A 94 -9.59 -13.20 -2.07
CA GLY A 94 -10.03 -14.14 -1.04
C GLY A 94 -11.54 -14.23 -0.89
N GLY A 95 -11.98 -15.31 -0.26
CA GLY A 95 -13.38 -15.53 0.06
C GLY A 95 -13.66 -16.97 0.51
N PRO A 96 -14.71 -17.22 1.32
CA PRO A 96 -14.98 -18.53 1.94
C PRO A 96 -15.08 -19.69 0.95
N ARG A 97 -15.45 -19.39 -0.30
CA ARG A 97 -15.56 -20.38 -1.38
C ARG A 97 -14.23 -21.09 -1.67
N TRP A 98 -13.09 -20.44 -1.44
CA TRP A 98 -11.77 -20.94 -1.83
C TRP A 98 -10.86 -21.28 -0.63
N ASP A 99 -11.37 -21.29 0.61
CA ASP A 99 -10.59 -21.57 1.83
C ASP A 99 -9.88 -22.93 1.81
N ASN A 100 -10.45 -23.90 1.09
CA ASN A 100 -9.89 -25.25 0.95
C ASN A 100 -9.24 -25.49 -0.42
N ALA A 101 -9.10 -24.47 -1.26
CA ALA A 101 -8.38 -24.59 -2.52
C ALA A 101 -6.89 -24.86 -2.27
N ALA A 102 -6.27 -25.67 -3.12
CA ALA A 102 -4.83 -25.93 -3.07
C ALA A 102 -4.02 -24.66 -3.41
N ASP A 103 -4.47 -23.93 -4.43
CA ASP A 103 -3.96 -22.61 -4.80
C ASP A 103 -4.97 -21.56 -4.31
N ARG A 104 -4.77 -21.05 -3.10
CA ARG A 104 -5.68 -20.07 -2.49
C ARG A 104 -5.50 -18.68 -3.12
N PRO A 105 -6.53 -17.82 -3.16
CA PRO A 105 -6.42 -16.45 -3.66
C PRO A 105 -5.25 -15.64 -3.07
N GLU A 106 -4.99 -15.80 -1.77
CA GLU A 106 -3.90 -15.12 -1.07
C GLU A 106 -2.52 -15.60 -1.53
N ALA A 107 -2.39 -16.87 -1.94
CA ALA A 107 -1.16 -17.38 -2.52
C ALA A 107 -0.83 -16.68 -3.85
N GLY A 108 -1.86 -16.40 -4.65
CA GLY A 108 -1.74 -15.58 -5.86
C GLY A 108 -1.22 -14.17 -5.57
N LEU A 109 -1.74 -13.51 -4.53
CA LEU A 109 -1.25 -12.18 -4.11
C LEU A 109 0.21 -12.21 -3.65
N LEU A 110 0.61 -13.22 -2.88
CA LEU A 110 2.01 -13.39 -2.47
C LEU A 110 2.94 -13.61 -3.68
N ARG A 111 2.52 -14.44 -4.64
CA ARG A 111 3.25 -14.66 -5.91
C ARG A 111 3.36 -13.38 -6.73
N LEU A 112 2.28 -12.59 -6.82
CA LEU A 112 2.28 -11.30 -7.51
C LEU A 112 3.32 -10.35 -6.89
N ARG A 113 3.27 -10.18 -5.56
CA ARG A 113 4.20 -9.31 -4.82
C ARG A 113 5.66 -9.71 -5.03
N GLN A 114 5.95 -11.02 -4.96
CA GLN A 114 7.29 -11.55 -5.19
C GLN A 114 7.74 -11.37 -6.66
N GLY A 115 6.87 -11.68 -7.62
CA GLY A 115 7.18 -11.59 -9.04
C GLY A 115 7.38 -10.15 -9.53
N MET A 116 6.63 -9.19 -8.98
CA MET A 116 6.90 -7.77 -9.20
C MET A 116 8.11 -7.26 -8.41
N GLY A 117 8.57 -7.98 -7.39
CA GLY A 117 9.67 -7.59 -6.51
C GLY A 117 9.33 -6.39 -5.62
N VAL A 118 8.04 -6.18 -5.32
CA VAL A 118 7.55 -5.04 -4.53
C VAL A 118 7.74 -5.29 -3.02
N TYR A 119 8.96 -5.07 -2.53
CA TYR A 119 9.38 -5.45 -1.19
C TYR A 119 9.02 -4.44 -0.09
N ALA A 120 8.74 -3.18 -0.44
CA ALA A 120 8.45 -2.12 0.54
C ALA A 120 6.97 -1.78 0.53
N ASN A 121 6.22 -2.24 1.52
CA ASN A 121 4.80 -1.92 1.68
C ASN A 121 4.63 -0.72 2.61
N LEU A 122 4.16 0.40 2.06
CA LEU A 122 3.85 1.63 2.75
C LEU A 122 2.35 1.63 3.07
N ARG A 123 2.01 1.67 4.35
CA ARG A 123 0.64 1.78 4.88
C ARG A 123 0.53 3.06 5.69
N PRO A 124 0.22 4.20 5.05
CA PRO A 124 -0.02 5.45 5.76
C PRO A 124 -1.33 5.35 6.55
N PHE A 125 -1.33 5.92 7.75
CA PHE A 125 -2.49 5.97 8.64
C PHE A 125 -2.60 7.37 9.22
N ARG A 126 -3.79 7.95 9.13
CA ARG A 126 -4.11 9.26 9.72
C ARG A 126 -5.58 9.31 10.12
N ILE A 127 -5.92 10.19 11.05
CA ILE A 127 -7.33 10.59 11.19
C ILE A 127 -7.70 11.48 10.01
N LEU A 128 -8.71 11.06 9.25
CA LEU A 128 -9.28 11.88 8.18
C LEU A 128 -10.17 12.97 8.80
N PRO A 129 -10.16 14.20 8.27
CA PRO A 129 -11.06 15.26 8.72
C PRO A 129 -12.52 14.82 8.70
N GLY A 130 -13.21 15.00 9.83
CA GLY A 130 -14.61 14.56 10.02
C GLY A 130 -14.76 13.12 10.51
N LEU A 131 -13.68 12.33 10.60
CA LEU A 131 -13.68 10.97 11.16
C LEU A 131 -13.01 10.90 12.53
N GLU A 132 -12.89 12.01 13.25
CA GLU A 132 -12.30 12.04 14.58
C GLU A 132 -13.04 11.11 15.56
N GLU A 133 -14.36 10.98 15.40
CA GLU A 133 -15.22 10.09 16.19
C GLU A 133 -15.13 8.61 15.78
N ALA A 134 -14.49 8.30 14.64
CA ALA A 134 -14.28 6.91 14.24
C ALA A 134 -13.24 6.21 15.12
N SER A 135 -12.24 6.95 15.61
CA SER A 135 -11.24 6.39 16.49
C SER A 135 -11.88 5.95 17.81
N PRO A 136 -11.59 4.72 18.30
CA PRO A 136 -12.03 4.29 19.62
C PRO A 136 -11.23 4.97 20.75
N LEU A 137 -10.20 5.75 20.43
CA LEU A 137 -9.39 6.46 21.40
C LEU A 137 -10.08 7.75 21.84
N ARG A 138 -9.71 8.22 23.04
CA ARG A 138 -10.13 9.55 23.50
C ARG A 138 -9.69 10.62 22.49
N PRO A 139 -10.49 11.68 22.21
CA PRO A 139 -10.17 12.67 21.18
C PRO A 139 -8.78 13.28 21.30
N GLU A 140 -8.30 13.55 22.51
CA GLU A 140 -6.96 14.08 22.76
C GLU A 140 -5.82 13.11 22.39
N ARG A 141 -6.11 11.80 22.28
CA ARG A 141 -5.20 10.76 21.82
C ARG A 141 -5.42 10.34 20.36
N ALA A 142 -6.58 10.64 19.78
CA ALA A 142 -6.83 10.43 18.36
C ALA A 142 -6.25 11.59 17.52
N ARG A 143 -6.24 12.80 18.09
CA ARG A 143 -5.70 13.99 17.43
C ARG A 143 -4.25 13.79 17.00
N ASP A 144 -3.93 14.32 15.82
CA ASP A 144 -2.59 14.35 15.22
C ASP A 144 -1.96 13.00 14.88
N ILE A 145 -2.73 11.91 14.93
CA ILE A 145 -2.32 10.62 14.37
C ILE A 145 -2.13 10.82 12.87
N ASN A 146 -0.89 10.67 12.43
CA ASN A 146 -0.47 10.73 11.04
C ASN A 146 0.91 10.10 10.95
N GLY A 147 1.01 8.95 10.29
CA GLY A 147 2.26 8.23 10.11
C GLY A 147 2.18 7.22 8.99
N VAL A 148 3.28 6.51 8.78
CA VAL A 148 3.39 5.42 7.81
C VAL A 148 4.17 4.27 8.40
N ILE A 149 3.62 3.05 8.22
CA ILE A 149 4.35 1.82 8.45
C ILE A 149 4.92 1.33 7.11
N VAL A 150 6.22 1.13 7.07
CA VAL A 150 7.00 0.58 5.97
C VAL A 150 7.36 -0.85 6.33
N ARG A 151 6.56 -1.78 5.82
CA ARG A 151 6.65 -3.22 6.07
C ARG A 151 7.48 -3.89 4.97
N GLU A 152 8.38 -4.78 5.36
CA GLU A 152 8.99 -5.70 4.39
C GLU A 152 7.96 -6.72 3.90
N LEU A 153 7.83 -6.91 2.58
CA LEU A 153 6.67 -7.61 2.02
C LEU A 153 7.01 -8.92 1.31
N THR A 154 8.28 -9.21 1.03
CA THR A 154 8.70 -10.30 0.13
C THR A 154 9.67 -11.29 0.77
N GLY A 155 9.91 -11.19 2.07
CA GLY A 155 10.77 -12.08 2.85
C GLY A 155 10.19 -12.40 4.22
N GLY A 156 11.04 -12.83 5.13
CA GLY A 156 10.64 -13.18 6.49
C GLY A 156 9.79 -14.45 6.57
N LEU A 157 9.00 -14.57 7.64
CA LEU A 157 8.28 -15.80 8.00
C LEU A 157 7.31 -16.29 6.91
N TYR A 158 6.75 -15.36 6.11
CA TYR A 158 5.78 -15.70 5.06
C TYR A 158 6.40 -16.42 3.86
N PHE A 159 7.71 -16.28 3.65
CA PHE A 159 8.41 -16.81 2.47
C PHE A 159 9.58 -17.73 2.84
N GLY A 160 10.01 -17.73 4.11
CA GLY A 160 11.17 -18.48 4.55
C GLY A 160 10.98 -19.99 4.46
N GLN A 161 12.11 -20.67 4.23
CA GLN A 161 12.22 -22.12 4.14
C GLN A 161 13.25 -22.62 5.17
N PRO A 162 13.07 -23.82 5.74
CA PRO A 162 11.98 -24.76 5.49
C PRO A 162 10.63 -24.26 6.02
N ARG A 163 9.54 -24.71 5.38
CA ARG A 163 8.18 -24.54 5.88
C ARG A 163 7.30 -25.74 5.55
N GLY A 164 6.32 -26.04 6.39
CA GLY A 164 5.35 -27.10 6.12
C GLY A 164 4.91 -27.84 7.37
N ARG A 165 4.16 -28.92 7.17
CA ARG A 165 3.75 -29.86 8.22
C ARG A 165 4.38 -31.22 7.95
N SER A 166 4.84 -31.88 9.00
CA SER A 166 5.43 -33.21 8.97
C SER A 166 5.00 -33.99 10.21
N VAL A 167 5.50 -35.22 10.34
CA VAL A 167 5.33 -36.06 11.52
C VAL A 167 6.72 -36.45 11.99
N THR A 168 7.03 -36.26 13.27
CA THR A 168 8.31 -36.63 13.86
C THR A 168 8.56 -38.15 13.73
N PRO A 169 9.80 -38.62 13.90
CA PRO A 169 10.09 -40.06 13.95
C PRO A 169 9.25 -40.81 15.01
N GLU A 170 8.83 -40.14 16.07
CA GLU A 170 7.99 -40.68 17.15
C GLU A 170 6.48 -40.69 16.83
N GLY A 171 6.07 -40.17 15.67
CA GLY A 171 4.67 -40.11 15.25
C GLY A 171 3.92 -38.84 15.67
N GLU A 172 4.60 -37.80 16.14
CA GLU A 172 3.99 -36.54 16.57
C GLU A 172 3.82 -35.56 15.40
N PRO A 173 2.62 -34.98 15.15
CA PRO A 173 2.44 -33.95 14.15
C PRO A 173 3.27 -32.70 14.48
N GLU A 174 4.06 -32.23 13.52
CA GLU A 174 4.88 -31.02 13.66
C GLU A 174 4.63 -30.04 12.51
N ALA A 175 4.96 -28.77 12.73
CA ALA A 175 4.92 -27.73 11.72
C ALA A 175 6.11 -26.78 11.89
N VAL A 176 6.60 -26.25 10.77
CA VAL A 176 7.70 -25.29 10.75
C VAL A 176 7.37 -24.14 9.80
N ASP A 177 7.72 -22.93 10.22
CA ASP A 177 7.83 -21.73 9.38
C ASP A 177 9.11 -20.99 9.81
N THR A 178 9.90 -20.51 8.86
CA THR A 178 11.25 -19.99 9.13
C THR A 178 11.32 -18.48 8.98
N LEU A 179 11.62 -17.74 10.05
CA LEU A 179 11.90 -16.31 9.97
C LEU A 179 13.36 -16.09 9.56
N ARG A 180 13.59 -15.77 8.28
CA ARG A 180 14.92 -15.52 7.73
C ARG A 180 14.97 -14.20 6.96
N TYR A 181 16.03 -13.43 7.22
CA TYR A 181 16.40 -12.25 6.46
C TYR A 181 17.88 -12.26 6.11
N ARG A 182 18.20 -11.84 4.90
CA ARG A 182 19.54 -11.42 4.49
C ARG A 182 19.70 -9.94 4.79
N ARG A 183 20.94 -9.53 5.07
CA ARG A 183 21.29 -8.11 5.26
C ARG A 183 20.78 -7.23 4.12
N SER A 184 20.95 -7.64 2.86
CA SER A 184 20.50 -6.88 1.68
C SER A 184 18.99 -6.65 1.63
N GLU A 185 18.19 -7.56 2.19
CA GLU A 185 16.71 -7.42 2.25
C GLU A 185 16.30 -6.37 3.28
N ILE A 186 17.03 -6.31 4.40
CA ILE A 186 16.85 -5.29 5.42
C ILE A 186 17.33 -3.93 4.90
N GLU A 187 18.49 -3.89 4.23
CA GLU A 187 19.07 -2.65 3.70
C GLU A 187 18.15 -1.96 2.68
N ARG A 188 17.61 -2.72 1.72
CA ARG A 188 16.72 -2.14 0.68
C ARG A 188 15.43 -1.56 1.26
N LEU A 189 14.88 -2.17 2.32
CA LEU A 189 13.70 -1.64 3.00
C LEU A 189 14.05 -0.42 3.86
N ALA A 190 15.11 -0.54 4.66
CA ALA A 190 15.53 0.54 5.53
C ALA A 190 15.83 1.81 4.73
N ALA A 191 16.42 1.68 3.53
CA ALA A 191 16.63 2.81 2.62
C ALA A 191 15.33 3.57 2.30
N VAL A 192 14.21 2.86 2.07
CA VAL A 192 12.88 3.48 1.86
C VAL A 192 12.44 4.25 3.11
N GLY A 193 12.55 3.64 4.29
CA GLY A 193 12.21 4.30 5.55
C GLY A 193 13.08 5.52 5.86
N PHE A 194 14.39 5.44 5.62
CA PHE A 194 15.29 6.58 5.75
C PHE A 194 14.95 7.71 4.79
N SER A 195 14.64 7.39 3.53
CA SER A 195 14.22 8.40 2.55
C SER A 195 12.92 9.10 2.95
N LEU A 196 11.92 8.35 3.44
CA LEU A 196 10.68 8.92 3.98
C LEU A 196 10.94 9.82 5.19
N ALA A 197 11.71 9.33 6.17
CA ALA A 197 12.06 10.08 7.38
C ALA A 197 12.81 11.38 7.07
N GLN A 198 13.73 11.32 6.10
CA GLN A 198 14.47 12.50 5.62
C GLN A 198 13.54 13.51 4.93
N GLN A 199 12.63 13.06 4.06
CA GLN A 199 11.69 13.95 3.37
C GLN A 199 10.70 14.60 4.33
N SER A 200 10.23 13.88 5.35
CA SER A 200 9.26 14.40 6.31
C SER A 200 9.90 15.17 7.47
N GLY A 201 11.23 15.09 7.65
CA GLY A 201 11.93 15.61 8.83
C GLY A 201 11.51 14.93 10.14
N GLN A 202 11.03 13.69 10.07
CA GLN A 202 10.52 12.94 11.23
C GLN A 202 11.53 11.84 11.63
N PRO A 203 11.55 11.42 12.90
CA PRO A 203 12.39 10.30 13.31
C PRO A 203 11.94 8.99 12.65
N LEU A 204 12.92 8.14 12.33
CA LEU A 204 12.70 6.77 11.88
C LEU A 204 12.62 5.84 13.09
N THR A 205 11.47 5.20 13.29
CA THR A 205 11.30 4.15 14.31
C THR A 205 11.50 2.78 13.67
N SER A 206 12.53 2.05 14.09
CA SER A 206 12.79 0.68 13.67
C SER A 206 12.27 -0.31 14.71
N VAL A 207 11.32 -1.16 14.31
CA VAL A 207 10.68 -2.12 15.20
C VAL A 207 11.19 -3.54 14.94
N ASP A 208 11.64 -4.22 16.00
CA ASP A 208 12.22 -5.56 15.96
C ASP A 208 11.90 -6.38 17.23
N LYS A 209 12.49 -7.57 17.36
CA LYS A 209 12.52 -8.36 18.61
C LYS A 209 13.95 -8.81 18.94
N ALA A 210 14.92 -7.90 18.88
CA ALA A 210 16.35 -8.19 19.01
C ALA A 210 16.77 -8.77 20.38
N ASN A 211 15.93 -8.63 21.41
CA ASN A 211 16.16 -9.26 22.70
C ASN A 211 15.95 -10.79 22.71
N VAL A 212 15.29 -11.34 21.69
CA VAL A 212 14.99 -12.78 21.58
C VAL A 212 15.47 -13.37 20.26
N LEU A 213 15.26 -12.68 19.13
CA LEU A 213 15.46 -13.24 17.80
C LEU A 213 16.79 -12.80 17.17
N GLU A 214 17.56 -13.76 16.64
CA GLU A 214 18.78 -13.48 15.86
C GLU A 214 18.47 -12.66 14.60
N SER A 215 17.36 -12.94 13.92
CA SER A 215 16.87 -12.11 12.81
C SER A 215 16.61 -10.67 13.24
N GLY A 216 16.09 -10.47 14.46
CA GLY A 216 15.89 -9.15 15.06
C GLY A 216 17.20 -8.43 15.42
N ARG A 217 18.24 -9.17 15.85
CA ARG A 217 19.58 -8.61 16.08
C ARG A 217 20.20 -8.14 14.77
N LEU A 218 20.21 -9.00 13.74
CA LEU A 218 20.70 -8.64 12.40
C LEU A 218 19.94 -7.44 11.83
N TRP A 219 18.61 -7.38 12.03
CA TRP A 219 17.79 -6.24 11.65
C TRP A 219 18.29 -4.94 12.29
N ARG A 220 18.39 -4.94 13.62
CA ARG A 220 18.82 -3.79 14.40
C ARG A 220 20.22 -3.33 13.99
N GLU A 221 21.18 -4.25 13.96
CA GLU A 221 22.57 -3.98 13.55
C GLU A 221 22.64 -3.35 12.16
N THR A 222 21.88 -3.89 11.21
CA THR A 222 21.85 -3.39 9.82
C THR A 222 21.30 -1.96 9.77
N VAL A 223 20.16 -1.71 10.41
CA VAL A 223 19.53 -0.37 10.43
C VAL A 223 20.43 0.65 11.16
N THR A 224 21.02 0.27 12.30
CA THR A 224 21.95 1.13 13.03
C THR A 224 23.18 1.46 12.18
N ALA A 225 23.77 0.48 11.50
CA ALA A 225 24.92 0.70 10.62
C ALA A 225 24.56 1.64 9.46
N MET A 226 23.37 1.49 8.88
CA MET A 226 22.89 2.35 7.81
C MET A 226 22.71 3.81 8.24
N ALA A 227 22.30 4.07 9.49
CA ALA A 227 22.06 5.44 9.99
C ALA A 227 23.24 6.39 9.75
N THR A 228 24.48 5.88 9.72
CA THR A 228 25.71 6.64 9.40
C THR A 228 25.66 7.32 8.02
N ARG A 229 24.88 6.81 7.08
CA ARG A 229 24.68 7.36 5.73
C ARG A 229 23.53 8.37 5.67
N TRP A 230 22.74 8.52 6.74
CA TRP A 230 21.63 9.48 6.87
C TRP A 230 21.79 10.33 8.14
N PRO A 231 22.82 11.19 8.24
CA PRO A 231 23.14 11.92 9.48
C PRO A 231 22.04 12.90 9.94
N GLY A 232 21.11 13.28 9.07
CA GLY A 232 19.96 14.13 9.41
C GLY A 232 18.74 13.37 9.93
N VAL A 233 18.77 12.04 9.99
CA VAL A 233 17.64 11.22 10.44
C VAL A 233 17.92 10.66 11.83
N THR A 234 17.11 11.05 12.81
CA THR A 234 17.11 10.41 14.12
C THR A 234 16.52 9.01 14.01
N VAL A 235 17.24 7.99 14.47
CA VAL A 235 16.79 6.59 14.49
C VAL A 235 16.48 6.16 15.91
N GLU A 236 15.30 5.61 16.13
CA GLU A 236 14.88 5.01 17.38
C GLU A 236 14.58 3.52 17.18
N HIS A 237 15.01 2.67 18.11
CA HIS A 237 14.64 1.25 18.11
C HIS A 237 13.55 0.95 19.14
N ARG A 238 12.58 0.12 18.77
CA ARG A 238 11.51 -0.34 19.66
C ARG A 238 11.30 -1.84 19.50
N TYR A 239 10.98 -2.52 20.60
CA TYR A 239 10.52 -3.90 20.51
C TYR A 239 9.06 -3.93 20.05
N VAL A 240 8.68 -4.96 19.29
CA VAL A 240 7.33 -5.08 18.70
C VAL A 240 6.20 -5.06 19.73
N ASP A 241 6.40 -5.68 20.90
CA ASP A 241 5.43 -5.67 22.01
C ASP A 241 5.26 -4.26 22.61
N ALA A 242 6.38 -3.56 22.84
CA ALA A 242 6.34 -2.17 23.27
C ALA A 242 5.69 -1.27 22.21
N ALA A 243 6.01 -1.48 20.93
CA ALA A 243 5.44 -0.71 19.82
C ALA A 243 3.93 -0.92 19.69
N ALA A 244 3.44 -2.16 19.81
CA ALA A 244 2.02 -2.47 19.79
C ALA A 244 1.28 -1.76 20.93
N MET A 245 1.81 -1.82 22.16
CA MET A 245 1.22 -1.11 23.30
C MET A 245 1.25 0.42 23.11
N GLU A 246 2.37 0.96 22.66
CA GLU A 246 2.55 2.40 22.47
C GLU A 246 1.73 2.96 21.30
N LEU A 247 1.46 2.19 20.24
CA LEU A 247 0.55 2.61 19.16
C LEU A 247 -0.87 2.86 19.67
N VAL A 248 -1.31 2.16 20.71
CA VAL A 248 -2.62 2.41 21.33
C VAL A 248 -2.56 3.57 22.31
N LEU A 249 -1.48 3.65 23.10
CA LEU A 249 -1.38 4.64 24.18
C LEU A 249 -0.95 6.03 23.69
N ARG A 250 -0.08 6.09 22.68
CA ARG A 250 0.62 7.28 22.17
C ARG A 250 0.89 7.18 20.64
N PRO A 251 -0.15 6.98 19.81
CA PRO A 251 0.01 6.78 18.37
C PRO A 251 0.73 7.92 17.64
N GLN A 252 0.63 9.17 18.12
CA GLN A 252 1.25 10.36 17.51
C GLN A 252 2.78 10.28 17.42
N ARG A 253 3.42 9.42 18.21
CA ARG A 253 4.87 9.21 18.17
C ARG A 253 5.31 8.54 16.86
N TYR A 254 4.46 7.71 16.27
CA TYR A 254 4.82 6.86 15.15
C TYR A 254 4.57 7.59 13.84
N ARG A 255 5.63 8.21 13.31
CA ARG A 255 5.58 9.00 12.07
C ARG A 255 6.10 8.21 10.88
N VAL A 256 7.31 7.66 10.99
CA VAL A 256 7.87 6.73 10.01
C VAL A 256 8.36 5.50 10.74
N VAL A 257 7.73 4.36 10.46
CA VAL A 257 8.06 3.08 11.10
C VAL A 257 8.58 2.12 10.05
N ILE A 258 9.71 1.47 10.29
CA ILE A 258 10.14 0.30 9.51
C ILE A 258 10.07 -0.95 10.36
N THR A 259 9.64 -2.06 9.77
CA THR A 259 9.67 -3.36 10.44
C THR A 259 9.58 -4.51 9.45
N GLU A 260 9.83 -5.72 9.94
CA GLU A 260 9.77 -6.93 9.14
C GLU A 260 8.34 -7.31 8.76
N ASN A 261 8.18 -8.35 7.95
CA ASN A 261 6.91 -8.71 7.33
C ASN A 261 5.76 -8.98 8.31
N VAL A 262 5.93 -9.86 9.30
CA VAL A 262 4.83 -10.25 10.21
C VAL A 262 4.51 -9.14 11.21
N PHE A 263 5.53 -8.51 11.78
CA PHE A 263 5.33 -7.36 12.66
C PHE A 263 4.69 -6.19 11.92
N GLY A 264 5.08 -5.96 10.66
CA GLY A 264 4.49 -4.92 9.81
C GLY A 264 3.03 -5.19 9.52
N ASP A 265 2.68 -6.45 9.24
CA ASP A 265 1.29 -6.89 9.08
C ASP A 265 0.46 -6.51 10.31
N ILE A 266 0.84 -7.05 11.47
CA ILE A 266 0.12 -6.90 12.73
C ILE A 266 0.02 -5.43 13.16
N LEU A 267 1.14 -4.68 13.12
CA LEU A 267 1.15 -3.30 13.57
C LEU A 267 0.37 -2.38 12.62
N SER A 268 0.36 -2.68 11.32
CA SER A 268 -0.39 -1.87 10.35
C SER A 268 -1.90 -2.14 10.39
N ASP A 269 -2.33 -3.35 10.72
CA ASP A 269 -3.75 -3.60 10.98
C ASP A 269 -4.19 -2.97 12.31
N LEU A 270 -3.30 -2.95 13.31
CA LEU A 270 -3.53 -2.21 14.56
C LEU A 270 -3.76 -0.71 14.32
N THR A 271 -3.07 -0.09 13.35
CA THR A 271 -3.35 1.32 13.03
C THR A 271 -4.75 1.52 12.47
N GLY A 272 -5.30 0.54 11.74
CA GLY A 272 -6.72 0.51 11.34
C GLY A 272 -7.69 0.58 12.50
N GLY A 273 -7.44 -0.23 13.54
CA GLY A 273 -8.22 -0.17 14.77
C GLY A 273 -8.06 1.16 15.51
N VAL A 274 -6.86 1.76 15.47
CA VAL A 274 -6.59 3.05 16.12
C VAL A 274 -7.23 4.23 15.36
N VAL A 275 -7.24 4.23 14.03
CA VAL A 275 -7.90 5.29 13.25
C VAL A 275 -9.41 5.13 13.20
N GLY A 276 -9.92 3.91 13.38
CA GLY A 276 -11.35 3.63 13.52
C GLY A 276 -12.02 2.93 12.35
N SER A 277 -11.38 2.86 11.19
CA SER A 277 -11.85 2.07 10.06
C SER A 277 -10.68 1.51 9.25
N LEU A 278 -10.76 0.23 8.90
CA LEU A 278 -9.85 -0.39 7.92
C LEU A 278 -10.19 0.06 6.49
N GLY A 279 -11.45 0.43 6.23
CA GLY A 279 -11.96 0.84 4.92
C GLY A 279 -11.25 2.05 4.33
N VAL A 280 -10.76 2.95 5.20
CA VAL A 280 -10.12 4.21 4.79
C VAL A 280 -8.61 4.12 4.54
N LEU A 281 -7.99 2.98 4.84
CA LEU A 281 -6.54 2.86 4.83
C LEU A 281 -6.02 2.38 3.46
N PRO A 282 -5.22 3.20 2.76
CA PRO A 282 -4.61 2.80 1.49
C PRO A 282 -3.28 2.09 1.72
N SER A 283 -2.73 1.49 0.66
CA SER A 283 -1.35 1.00 0.69
C SER A 283 -0.65 1.09 -0.67
N ALA A 284 0.68 1.12 -0.61
CA ALA A 284 1.56 1.08 -1.76
C ALA A 284 2.70 0.09 -1.52
N SER A 285 2.83 -0.92 -2.36
CA SER A 285 3.92 -1.89 -2.37
C SER A 285 4.88 -1.54 -3.50
N LEU A 286 6.12 -1.18 -3.17
CA LEU A 286 7.10 -0.63 -4.11
C LEU A 286 8.31 -1.54 -4.27
N SER A 287 8.85 -1.63 -5.49
CA SER A 287 10.06 -2.40 -5.79
C SER A 287 11.36 -1.60 -5.63
N GLY A 288 11.27 -0.37 -5.11
CA GLY A 288 12.36 0.57 -5.01
C GLY A 288 11.87 1.96 -4.56
N TRP A 289 12.79 2.93 -4.55
CA TRP A 289 12.50 4.32 -4.24
C TRP A 289 13.04 5.23 -5.34
N GLY A 290 12.33 6.32 -5.67
CA GLY A 290 12.69 7.23 -6.76
C GLY A 290 12.05 6.85 -8.10
N ARG A 291 12.65 7.19 -9.23
CA ARG A 291 12.03 6.99 -10.56
C ARG A 291 12.10 5.54 -11.06
N GLY A 292 11.07 5.11 -11.78
CA GLY A 292 11.10 3.87 -12.57
C GLY A 292 10.99 2.56 -11.78
N HIS A 293 10.64 2.61 -10.50
CA HIS A 293 10.30 1.41 -9.74
C HIS A 293 8.90 0.91 -10.12
N ARG A 294 8.62 -0.36 -9.84
CA ARG A 294 7.27 -0.93 -9.97
C ARG A 294 6.48 -0.68 -8.68
N GLY A 295 5.18 -0.49 -8.83
CA GLY A 295 4.25 -0.24 -7.73
C GLY A 295 2.97 -1.09 -7.86
N LEU A 296 2.54 -1.66 -6.73
CA LEU A 296 1.24 -2.29 -6.54
C LEU A 296 0.48 -1.48 -5.48
N TYR A 297 -0.72 -1.02 -5.80
CA TYR A 297 -1.53 -0.13 -4.96
C TYR A 297 -2.85 -0.82 -4.63
N GLU A 298 -3.19 -0.91 -3.35
CA GLU A 298 -4.34 -1.68 -2.88
C GLU A 298 -4.86 -1.09 -1.55
N PRO A 299 -6.19 -1.08 -1.32
CA PRO A 299 -6.69 -0.87 0.04
C PRO A 299 -6.20 -1.99 0.96
N ILE A 300 -6.08 -1.74 2.25
CA ILE A 300 -5.64 -2.79 3.18
C ILE A 300 -6.76 -3.77 3.56
N HIS A 301 -8.02 -3.39 3.35
CA HIS A 301 -9.17 -4.20 3.76
C HIS A 301 -9.27 -5.48 2.92
N GLY A 302 -9.89 -6.52 3.48
CA GLY A 302 -10.16 -7.76 2.75
C GLY A 302 -11.29 -7.63 1.71
N SER A 303 -11.73 -8.76 1.16
CA SER A 303 -12.76 -8.82 0.12
C SER A 303 -14.20 -8.63 0.61
N ALA A 304 -14.43 -8.60 1.93
CA ALA A 304 -15.75 -8.36 2.56
C ALA A 304 -16.93 -9.06 1.83
N PRO A 305 -16.90 -10.41 1.72
CA PRO A 305 -17.82 -11.18 0.90
C PRO A 305 -19.29 -11.07 1.35
N ASP A 306 -19.53 -10.69 2.60
CA ASP A 306 -20.83 -10.47 3.22
C ASP A 306 -21.57 -9.23 2.68
N ILE A 307 -20.84 -8.25 2.14
CA ILE A 307 -21.41 -7.02 1.57
C ILE A 307 -21.13 -6.85 0.07
N ALA A 308 -20.44 -7.81 -0.56
CA ALA A 308 -20.14 -7.79 -1.99
C ALA A 308 -21.41 -7.67 -2.85
N GLY A 309 -21.37 -6.77 -3.83
CA GLY A 309 -22.47 -6.49 -4.76
C GLY A 309 -23.62 -5.68 -4.17
N GLN A 310 -23.50 -5.19 -2.94
CA GLN A 310 -24.57 -4.48 -2.24
C GLN A 310 -24.41 -2.95 -2.24
N ASP A 311 -23.38 -2.40 -2.89
CA ASP A 311 -23.07 -0.96 -2.90
C ASP A 311 -22.83 -0.39 -1.50
N LYS A 312 -22.30 -1.21 -0.57
CA LYS A 312 -22.06 -0.81 0.83
C LYS A 312 -20.58 -0.59 1.17
N ALA A 313 -19.68 -1.05 0.31
CA ALA A 313 -18.25 -0.98 0.53
C ALA A 313 -17.75 0.47 0.63
N ASP A 314 -16.76 0.70 1.49
CA ASP A 314 -16.03 1.97 1.54
C ASP A 314 -14.96 2.03 0.43
N PRO A 315 -15.06 2.94 -0.55
CA PRO A 315 -14.06 3.06 -1.59
C PRO A 315 -12.85 3.92 -1.17
N ILE A 316 -12.83 4.55 0.01
CA ILE A 316 -11.81 5.54 0.39
C ILE A 316 -10.40 4.94 0.35
N GLY A 317 -10.18 3.75 0.91
CA GLY A 317 -8.86 3.11 0.88
C GLY A 317 -8.38 2.85 -0.55
N ALA A 318 -9.26 2.43 -1.46
CA ALA A 318 -8.92 2.21 -2.86
C ALA A 318 -8.65 3.54 -3.59
N ILE A 319 -9.48 4.56 -3.37
CA ILE A 319 -9.30 5.91 -3.91
C ILE A 319 -7.95 6.50 -3.44
N LEU A 320 -7.67 6.48 -2.14
CA LEU A 320 -6.41 7.00 -1.60
C LEU A 320 -5.20 6.17 -2.05
N SER A 321 -5.38 4.89 -2.40
CA SER A 321 -4.32 4.09 -3.02
C SER A 321 -3.95 4.62 -4.40
N THR A 322 -4.91 5.17 -5.17
CA THR A 322 -4.61 5.88 -6.43
C THR A 322 -3.88 7.21 -6.20
N ALA A 323 -4.09 7.89 -5.06
CA ALA A 323 -3.28 9.05 -4.69
C ALA A 323 -1.83 8.63 -4.42
N LEU A 324 -1.59 7.52 -3.72
CA LEU A 324 -0.24 6.96 -3.55
C LEU A 324 0.39 6.56 -4.89
N LEU A 325 -0.41 6.05 -5.82
CA LEU A 325 0.01 5.72 -7.19
C LEU A 325 0.51 6.95 -7.94
N CYS A 326 -0.30 8.01 -7.98
CA CYS A 326 0.09 9.29 -8.55
C CYS A 326 1.38 9.82 -7.93
N ARG A 327 1.49 9.74 -6.59
CA ARG A 327 2.64 10.26 -5.83
C ARG A 327 3.92 9.49 -6.11
N TYR A 328 3.89 8.17 -6.06
CA TYR A 328 5.11 7.34 -6.05
C TYR A 328 5.48 6.80 -7.44
N SER A 329 4.51 6.32 -8.24
CA SER A 329 4.81 5.74 -9.56
C SER A 329 4.83 6.76 -10.67
N TRP A 330 3.89 7.73 -10.65
CA TRP A 330 3.73 8.68 -11.75
C TRP A 330 4.36 10.05 -11.49
N GLU A 331 4.89 10.28 -10.30
CA GLU A 331 5.54 11.53 -9.90
C GLU A 331 4.64 12.76 -10.08
N LEU A 332 3.36 12.60 -9.74
CA LEU A 332 2.32 13.63 -9.76
C LEU A 332 1.84 13.92 -8.33
N PRO A 333 2.70 14.46 -7.44
CA PRO A 333 2.33 14.75 -6.05
C PRO A 333 1.18 15.76 -5.93
N GLU A 334 1.02 16.66 -6.89
CA GLU A 334 -0.09 17.61 -6.96
C GLU A 334 -1.43 16.93 -7.28
N VAL A 335 -1.43 15.90 -8.14
CA VAL A 335 -2.64 15.11 -8.43
C VAL A 335 -3.01 14.27 -7.21
N ALA A 336 -2.03 13.66 -6.54
CA ALA A 336 -2.25 12.93 -5.30
C ALA A 336 -2.89 13.83 -4.22
N ALA A 337 -2.35 15.03 -4.01
CA ALA A 337 -2.88 15.99 -3.05
C ALA A 337 -4.31 16.44 -3.39
N ARG A 338 -4.65 16.58 -4.68
CA ARG A 338 -6.03 16.90 -5.11
C ARG A 338 -7.01 15.77 -4.76
N ILE A 339 -6.65 14.52 -4.98
CA ILE A 339 -7.47 13.35 -4.61
C ILE A 339 -7.68 13.32 -3.09
N GLU A 340 -6.60 13.45 -2.31
CA GLU A 340 -6.65 13.49 -0.85
C GLU A 340 -7.57 14.61 -0.34
N ALA A 341 -7.44 15.83 -0.90
CA ALA A 341 -8.28 16.97 -0.53
C ALA A 341 -9.75 16.81 -0.96
N ALA A 342 -10.02 16.12 -2.07
CA ALA A 342 -11.39 15.82 -2.49
C ALA A 342 -12.08 14.85 -1.53
N VAL A 343 -11.39 13.79 -1.09
CA VAL A 343 -11.87 12.88 -0.06
C VAL A 343 -12.14 13.62 1.25
N ASP A 344 -11.18 14.45 1.71
CA ASP A 344 -11.32 15.22 2.95
C ASP A 344 -12.54 16.17 2.90
N ARG A 345 -12.81 16.81 1.75
CA ARG A 345 -14.00 17.65 1.55
C ARG A 345 -15.31 16.86 1.63
N VAL A 346 -15.40 15.72 0.94
CA VAL A 346 -16.61 14.88 0.97
C VAL A 346 -16.90 14.40 2.39
N LEU A 347 -15.88 14.01 3.15
CA LEU A 347 -16.04 13.63 4.57
C LEU A 347 -16.45 14.83 5.44
N ALA A 348 -15.91 16.02 5.20
CA ALA A 348 -16.29 17.23 5.93
C ALA A 348 -17.75 17.66 5.70
N GLU A 349 -18.35 17.30 4.56
CA GLU A 349 -19.78 17.50 4.30
C GLU A 349 -20.70 16.52 5.07
N GLY A 350 -20.12 15.57 5.80
CA GLY A 350 -20.85 14.61 6.62
C GLY A 350 -21.29 13.34 5.87
N LEU A 351 -20.79 13.10 4.66
CA LEU A 351 -21.05 11.87 3.91
C LEU A 351 -20.22 10.69 4.44
N ARG A 352 -20.87 9.55 4.64
CA ARG A 352 -20.25 8.33 5.17
C ARG A 352 -20.68 7.11 4.35
N THR A 353 -19.84 6.10 4.26
CA THR A 353 -20.26 4.73 3.91
C THR A 353 -20.72 3.99 5.17
N ALA A 354 -21.28 2.79 5.00
CA ALA A 354 -21.97 2.08 6.08
C ALA A 354 -21.07 1.66 7.25
N ASP A 355 -19.77 1.55 7.03
CA ASP A 355 -18.75 1.19 8.03
C ASP A 355 -18.27 2.39 8.86
N LEU A 356 -18.45 3.62 8.36
CA LEU A 356 -17.96 4.82 9.02
C LEU A 356 -19.00 5.37 10.00
N PRO A 357 -18.62 5.59 11.26
CA PRO A 357 -19.53 6.16 12.24
C PRO A 357 -19.74 7.67 12.03
N GLY A 358 -20.81 8.17 12.62
CA GLY A 358 -21.18 9.58 12.54
C GLY A 358 -21.72 9.97 11.16
N GLY A 359 -21.61 11.27 10.85
CA GLY A 359 -22.09 11.84 9.60
C GLY A 359 -23.58 12.20 9.59
N SER A 360 -23.97 13.02 8.61
CA SER A 360 -25.35 13.45 8.38
C SER A 360 -26.07 12.56 7.37
N ARG A 361 -25.31 11.82 6.54
CA ARG A 361 -25.85 11.02 5.45
C ARG A 361 -24.96 9.82 5.13
N VAL A 362 -25.54 8.62 5.19
CA VAL A 362 -24.93 7.38 4.71
C VAL A 362 -25.23 7.19 3.23
N VAL A 363 -24.21 6.90 2.43
CA VAL A 363 -24.28 6.67 0.98
C VAL A 363 -23.59 5.36 0.61
N GLY A 364 -23.89 4.85 -0.59
CA GLY A 364 -23.22 3.66 -1.12
C GLY A 364 -21.86 3.95 -1.75
N CYS A 365 -21.12 2.88 -2.07
CA CYS A 365 -19.80 2.91 -2.69
C CYS A 365 -19.76 3.80 -3.95
N ARG A 366 -20.71 3.58 -4.87
CA ARG A 366 -20.80 4.31 -6.15
C ARG A 366 -21.17 5.78 -5.98
N GLU A 367 -22.01 6.10 -5.01
CA GLU A 367 -22.35 7.49 -4.74
C GLU A 367 -21.16 8.21 -4.09
N PHE A 368 -20.48 7.59 -3.12
CA PHE A 368 -19.29 8.18 -2.51
C PHE A 368 -18.22 8.51 -3.54
N GLY A 369 -17.87 7.55 -4.42
CA GLY A 369 -16.92 7.76 -5.52
C GLY A 369 -17.29 8.96 -6.41
N ARG A 370 -18.55 9.02 -6.86
CA ARG A 370 -19.05 10.16 -7.67
C ARG A 370 -18.95 11.50 -6.95
N ARG A 371 -19.24 11.55 -5.65
CA ARG A 371 -19.10 12.79 -4.87
C ARG A 371 -17.65 13.25 -4.77
N VAL A 372 -16.70 12.32 -4.72
CA VAL A 372 -15.26 12.65 -4.78
C VAL A 372 -14.87 13.14 -6.18
N GLU A 373 -15.41 12.54 -7.25
CA GLU A 373 -15.23 13.03 -8.62
C GLU A 373 -15.77 14.46 -8.79
N ASP A 374 -16.97 14.74 -8.28
CA ASP A 374 -17.58 16.07 -8.32
C ASP A 374 -16.74 17.11 -7.56
N ALA A 375 -16.14 16.70 -6.43
CA ALA A 375 -15.27 17.58 -5.65
C ALA A 375 -13.94 17.89 -6.37
N LEU A 376 -13.53 17.12 -7.39
CA LEU A 376 -12.32 17.37 -8.18
C LEU A 376 -12.51 18.39 -9.31
N ALA A 377 -13.76 18.66 -9.70
CA ALA A 377 -14.15 19.69 -10.65
C ALA A 377 -14.05 21.09 -10.03
#